data_AF-A0A1I1NQ05-F1
#
_entry.id   AF-A0A1I1NQ05-F1
#
_cell.length_a   1.000
_cell.length_b   1.000
_cell.length_c   1.000
_cell.angle_alpha   90.00
_cell.angle_beta   90.00
_cell.angle_gamma   90.00
#
_symmetry.space_group_name_H-M   'P 1'
#
loop_
_entity.id
_entity.type
_entity.pdbx_description
1 polymer ?
#
loop_
_entity_poly.entity_id
_entity_poly.type
_entity_poly.pdbx_seq_one_letter_code
_entity_poly.pdbx_strand_id
1 'polypeptide(L)'
;MADTSNPAVWSLAGSALTGVVTLVGIGLTQRGSSARDLSQRAWEKRADLYLDLVQWSMRARDAVHGPDNSLNLTISVAEVEAIDMATEMFARVQAFASDRVRNAMGAARAALFMLKVTIAEPDPTDDDLLEATSNASSRLHALTTTIRSELAKYTRKPPIRERLQTLGWRLHRRWLRWRNRRRARRLRGPSAPN
;
A
#
# COMPACT_ATOMS: atom_id res chain seq x y z
N MET A 1 -30.87 -63.16 -38.75
CA MET A 1 -29.46 -62.72 -38.95
C MET A 1 -29.52 -61.36 -39.61
N ALA A 2 -29.21 -60.30 -38.86
CA ALA A 2 -29.16 -58.94 -39.36
C ALA A 2 -27.71 -58.45 -39.20
N ASP A 3 -27.12 -58.05 -40.32
CA ASP A 3 -25.74 -57.60 -40.45
C ASP A 3 -25.67 -56.11 -40.11
N THR A 4 -24.91 -55.77 -39.08
CA THR A 4 -24.69 -54.39 -38.63
C THR A 4 -23.20 -54.10 -38.62
N SER A 5 -22.63 -53.82 -39.80
CA SER A 5 -21.25 -53.37 -39.94
C SER A 5 -21.17 -52.20 -40.94
N ASN A 6 -21.68 -51.03 -40.53
CA ASN A 6 -21.45 -49.79 -41.28
C ASN A 6 -20.39 -48.92 -40.56
N PRO A 7 -19.10 -48.97 -40.98
CA PRO A 7 -17.99 -48.29 -40.32
C PRO A 7 -18.02 -46.76 -40.45
N ALA A 8 -18.90 -46.20 -41.28
CA ALA A 8 -19.00 -44.76 -41.51
C ALA A 8 -19.59 -43.97 -40.31
N VAL A 9 -20.42 -44.62 -39.48
CA VAL A 9 -21.12 -43.95 -38.37
C VAL A 9 -20.17 -43.64 -37.19
N TRP A 10 -19.11 -44.43 -37.02
CA TRP A 10 -18.16 -44.28 -35.92
C TRP A 10 -17.11 -43.18 -36.16
N SER A 11 -16.80 -42.85 -37.41
CA SER A 11 -15.81 -41.80 -37.77
C SER A 11 -16.36 -40.37 -37.63
N LEU A 12 -17.65 -40.17 -37.91
CA LEU A 12 -18.32 -38.87 -37.76
C LEU A 12 -18.58 -38.51 -36.29
N ALA A 13 -18.86 -39.51 -35.43
CA ALA A 13 -19.03 -39.30 -33.99
C ALA A 13 -17.72 -38.91 -33.28
N GLY A 14 -16.57 -39.43 -33.74
CA GLY A 14 -15.26 -39.08 -33.19
C GLY A 14 -14.83 -37.64 -33.47
N SER A 15 -15.21 -37.09 -34.63
CA SER A 15 -14.77 -35.77 -35.11
C SER A 15 -15.58 -34.60 -34.51
N ALA A 16 -16.88 -34.80 -34.26
CA ALA A 16 -17.73 -33.79 -33.64
C ALA A 16 -17.41 -33.57 -32.15
N LEU A 17 -17.00 -34.62 -31.43
CA LEU A 17 -16.59 -34.55 -30.03
C LEU A 17 -15.27 -33.80 -29.83
N THR A 18 -14.32 -33.91 -30.77
CA THR A 18 -13.06 -33.15 -30.68
C THR A 18 -13.28 -31.65 -30.88
N GLY A 19 -14.18 -31.25 -31.80
CA GLY A 19 -14.50 -29.83 -32.03
C GLY A 19 -15.11 -29.11 -30.82
N VAL A 20 -16.02 -29.78 -30.09
CA VAL A 20 -16.66 -29.22 -28.89
C VAL A 20 -15.69 -29.14 -27.71
N VAL A 21 -14.83 -30.15 -27.50
CA VAL A 21 -13.80 -30.12 -26.45
C VAL A 21 -12.76 -29.02 -26.70
N THR A 22 -12.39 -28.78 -27.97
CA THR A 22 -11.42 -27.73 -28.32
C THR A 22 -12.02 -26.33 -28.15
N LEU A 23 -13.29 -26.11 -28.51
CA LEU A 23 -13.97 -24.83 -28.30
C LEU A 23 -14.24 -24.53 -26.81
N VAL A 24 -14.60 -25.53 -26.01
CA VAL A 24 -14.74 -25.39 -24.55
C VAL A 24 -13.39 -25.15 -23.87
N GLY A 25 -12.31 -25.81 -24.34
CA GLY A 25 -10.94 -25.59 -23.88
C GLY A 25 -10.41 -24.18 -24.20
N ILE A 26 -10.71 -23.65 -25.39
CA ILE A 26 -10.35 -22.27 -25.79
C ILE A 26 -11.17 -21.24 -25.00
N GLY A 27 -12.47 -21.48 -24.77
CA GLY A 27 -13.31 -20.61 -23.94
C GLY A 27 -12.90 -20.55 -22.47
N LEU A 28 -12.46 -21.69 -21.90
CA LEU A 28 -11.92 -21.77 -20.53
C LEU A 28 -10.52 -21.17 -20.41
N THR A 29 -9.66 -21.30 -21.42
CA THR A 29 -8.33 -20.67 -21.44
C THR A 29 -8.39 -19.16 -21.69
N GLN A 30 -9.35 -18.67 -22.50
CA GLN A 30 -9.59 -17.22 -22.66
C GLN A 30 -10.20 -16.57 -21.40
N ARG A 31 -11.12 -17.26 -20.70
CA ARG A 31 -11.62 -16.79 -19.39
C ARG A 31 -10.54 -16.88 -18.30
N GLY A 32 -9.72 -17.93 -18.33
CA GLY A 32 -8.61 -18.12 -17.40
C GLY A 32 -7.48 -17.10 -17.57
N SER A 33 -7.17 -16.71 -18.81
CA SER A 33 -6.18 -15.65 -19.10
C SER A 33 -6.71 -14.26 -18.70
N SER A 34 -7.96 -13.94 -19.03
CA SER A 34 -8.58 -12.66 -18.63
C SER A 34 -8.69 -12.52 -17.10
N ALA A 35 -9.05 -13.60 -16.39
CA ALA A 35 -9.08 -13.61 -14.92
C ALA A 35 -7.68 -13.54 -14.29
N ARG A 36 -6.68 -14.21 -14.89
CA ARG A 36 -5.28 -14.10 -14.48
C ARG A 36 -4.75 -12.69 -14.69
N ASP A 37 -5.03 -12.07 -15.84
CA ASP A 37 -4.61 -10.70 -16.16
C ASP A 37 -5.27 -9.67 -15.23
N LEU A 38 -6.56 -9.83 -14.93
CA LEU A 38 -7.26 -8.98 -13.95
C LEU A 38 -6.68 -9.15 -12.55
N SER A 39 -6.40 -10.39 -12.12
CA SER A 39 -5.78 -10.66 -10.82
C SER A 39 -4.35 -10.12 -10.73
N GLN A 40 -3.60 -10.17 -11.84
CA GLN A 40 -2.24 -9.64 -11.94
C GLN A 40 -2.25 -8.11 -11.90
N ARG A 41 -3.14 -7.44 -12.64
CA ARG A 41 -3.30 -5.98 -12.61
C ARG A 41 -3.78 -5.48 -11.25
N ALA A 42 -4.72 -6.18 -10.60
CA ALA A 42 -5.18 -5.82 -9.26
C ALA A 42 -4.05 -5.95 -8.22
N TRP A 43 -3.23 -6.98 -8.37
CA TRP A 43 -2.07 -7.20 -7.53
C TRP A 43 -0.98 -6.11 -7.74
N GLU A 44 -0.68 -5.72 -8.98
CA GLU A 44 0.26 -4.63 -9.29
C GLU A 44 -0.19 -3.32 -8.65
N LYS A 45 -1.48 -2.97 -8.81
CA LYS A 45 -2.05 -1.77 -8.17
C LYS A 45 -1.96 -1.80 -6.64
N ARG A 46 -2.12 -2.98 -6.03
CA ARG A 46 -1.95 -3.17 -4.58
C ARG A 46 -0.49 -2.99 -4.15
N ALA A 47 0.46 -3.53 -4.92
CA ALA A 47 1.89 -3.37 -4.63
C ALA A 47 2.31 -1.89 -4.70
N ASP A 48 1.88 -1.17 -5.74
CA ASP A 48 2.14 0.26 -5.89
C ASP A 48 1.52 1.07 -4.74
N LEU A 49 0.27 0.76 -4.38
CA LEU A 49 -0.37 1.36 -3.22
C LEU A 49 0.42 1.13 -1.92
N TYR A 50 0.90 -0.08 -1.68
CA TYR A 50 1.65 -0.41 -0.46
C TYR A 50 2.98 0.35 -0.39
N LEU A 51 3.63 0.54 -1.53
CA LEU A 51 4.81 1.36 -1.63
C LEU A 51 4.52 2.84 -1.32
N ASP A 52 3.42 3.38 -1.85
CA ASP A 52 2.96 4.74 -1.53
C ASP A 52 2.65 4.87 -0.03
N LEU A 53 2.00 3.86 0.58
CA LEU A 53 1.67 3.85 2.00
C LEU A 53 2.90 3.79 2.91
N VAL A 54 3.93 3.02 2.54
CA VAL A 54 5.21 3.04 3.27
C VAL A 54 5.84 4.42 3.19
N GLN A 55 5.81 5.06 2.03
CA GLN A 55 6.36 6.41 1.90
C GLN A 55 5.58 7.43 2.74
N TRP A 56 4.26 7.34 2.75
CA TRP A 56 3.40 8.16 3.59
C TRP A 56 3.69 7.93 5.08
N SER A 57 3.74 6.67 5.54
CA SER A 57 3.97 6.34 6.95
C SER A 57 5.34 6.82 7.44
N MET A 58 6.37 6.76 6.58
CA MET A 58 7.69 7.31 6.88
C MET A 58 7.66 8.84 7.03
N ARG A 59 6.96 9.57 6.16
CA ARG A 59 6.82 11.02 6.28
C ARG A 59 6.04 11.44 7.52
N ALA A 60 4.94 10.72 7.81
CA ALA A 60 4.16 10.94 9.02
C ALA A 60 5.03 10.68 10.27
N ARG A 61 5.79 9.58 10.28
CA ARG A 61 6.71 9.27 11.38
C ARG A 61 7.79 10.34 11.55
N ASP A 62 8.37 10.85 10.48
CA ASP A 62 9.36 11.94 10.52
C ASP A 62 8.78 13.29 10.99
N ALA A 63 7.46 13.48 10.99
CA ALA A 63 6.84 14.65 11.61
C ALA A 63 6.63 14.43 13.11
N VAL A 64 6.19 13.23 13.48
CA VAL A 64 6.00 12.78 14.87
C VAL A 64 7.35 12.64 15.62
N HIS A 65 8.46 12.46 14.90
CA HIS A 65 9.80 12.39 15.50
C HIS A 65 10.65 13.64 15.17
N GLY A 66 11.50 14.03 16.12
CA GLY A 66 12.50 15.05 15.95
C GLY A 66 13.69 14.61 15.08
N PRO A 67 14.66 15.49 14.81
CA PRO A 67 15.84 15.20 14.00
C PRO A 67 16.67 14.01 14.52
N ASP A 68 16.67 13.80 15.85
CA ASP A 68 17.40 12.75 16.55
C ASP A 68 16.57 11.49 16.79
N ASN A 69 15.41 11.39 16.13
CA ASN A 69 14.49 10.25 16.25
C ASN A 69 13.88 10.09 17.66
N SER A 70 13.91 11.15 18.49
CA SER A 70 13.08 11.30 19.68
C SER A 70 11.66 11.73 19.31
N LEU A 71 10.69 11.58 20.21
CA LEU A 71 9.32 12.09 20.00
C LEU A 71 9.34 13.62 19.91
N ASN A 72 8.62 14.17 18.92
CA ASN A 72 8.53 15.60 18.68
C ASN A 72 7.32 16.20 19.42
N LEU A 73 7.53 16.63 20.66
CA LEU A 73 6.47 17.23 21.49
C LEU A 73 6.11 18.66 21.07
N THR A 74 6.90 19.28 20.18
CA THR A 74 6.66 20.64 19.66
C THR A 74 6.02 20.64 18.27
N ILE A 75 5.48 19.49 17.83
CA ILE A 75 4.76 19.37 16.56
C ILE A 75 3.52 20.27 16.56
N SER A 76 3.29 21.00 15.48
CA SER A 76 2.12 21.89 15.35
C SER A 76 0.96 21.21 14.63
N VAL A 77 -0.27 21.73 14.83
CA VAL A 77 -1.47 21.31 14.08
C VAL A 77 -1.22 21.35 12.57
N ALA A 78 -0.61 22.43 12.06
CA ALA A 78 -0.30 22.57 10.65
C ALA A 78 0.70 21.50 10.14
N GLU A 79 1.66 21.06 10.97
CA GLU A 79 2.55 19.96 10.63
C GLU A 79 1.82 18.60 10.59
N VAL A 80 0.83 18.38 11.47
CA VAL A 80 -0.01 17.17 11.46
C VAL A 80 -0.97 17.17 10.26
N GLU A 81 -1.55 18.32 9.90
CA GLU A 81 -2.40 18.45 8.71
C GLU A 81 -1.61 18.23 7.41
N ALA A 82 -0.36 18.72 7.35
CA ALA A 82 0.49 18.56 6.17
C ALA A 82 0.87 17.09 5.88
N ILE A 83 0.72 16.19 6.85
CA ILE A 83 0.95 14.75 6.69
C ILE A 83 -0.35 13.94 6.53
N ASP A 84 -1.52 14.59 6.52
CA ASP A 84 -2.77 13.87 6.31
C ASP A 84 -2.78 13.20 4.93
N MET A 85 -3.48 12.08 4.87
CA MET A 85 -3.55 11.27 3.65
C MET A 85 -4.45 11.95 2.62
N ALA A 86 -3.91 12.15 1.42
CA ALA A 86 -4.68 12.66 0.28
C ALA A 86 -5.92 11.77 0.00
N THR A 87 -7.05 12.39 -0.33
CA THR A 87 -8.33 11.71 -0.59
C THR A 87 -8.22 10.60 -1.64
N GLU A 88 -7.48 10.85 -2.72
CA GLU A 88 -7.23 9.86 -3.77
C GLU A 88 -6.50 8.62 -3.23
N MET A 89 -5.49 8.83 -2.38
CA MET A 89 -4.75 7.74 -1.76
C MET A 89 -5.66 6.92 -0.83
N PHE A 90 -6.56 7.58 -0.09
CA PHE A 90 -7.54 6.90 0.75
C PHE A 90 -8.53 6.05 -0.07
N ALA A 91 -9.02 6.57 -1.20
CA ALA A 91 -9.87 5.79 -2.11
C ALA A 91 -9.15 4.55 -2.64
N ARG A 92 -7.85 4.68 -2.99
CA ARG A 92 -7.02 3.54 -3.39
C ARG A 92 -6.85 2.52 -2.26
N VAL A 93 -6.70 2.95 -1.01
CA VAL A 93 -6.70 2.06 0.17
C VAL A 93 -7.98 1.25 0.25
N GLN A 94 -9.14 1.89 0.11
CA GLN A 94 -10.42 1.17 0.17
C GLN A 94 -10.61 0.19 -0.97
N ALA A 95 -10.15 0.54 -2.19
CA ALA A 95 -10.31 -0.29 -3.37
C ALA A 95 -9.35 -1.48 -3.41
N PHE A 96 -8.10 -1.30 -3.00
CA PHE A 96 -7.03 -2.28 -3.26
C PHE A 96 -6.37 -2.88 -2.03
N ALA A 97 -6.40 -2.25 -0.85
CA ALA A 97 -5.68 -2.77 0.31
C ALA A 97 -6.34 -4.04 0.89
N SER A 98 -5.54 -4.91 1.51
CA SER A 98 -6.07 -6.01 2.31
C SER A 98 -6.68 -5.49 3.61
N ASP A 99 -7.59 -6.27 4.20
CA ASP A 99 -8.29 -5.91 5.43
C ASP A 99 -7.34 -5.55 6.57
N ARG A 100 -6.24 -6.30 6.69
CA ARG A 100 -5.20 -6.02 7.70
C ARG A 100 -4.59 -4.62 7.50
N VAL A 101 -4.29 -4.24 6.25
CA VAL A 101 -3.76 -2.91 5.95
C VAL A 101 -4.82 -1.84 6.14
N ARG A 102 -6.08 -2.09 5.76
CA ARG A 102 -7.20 -1.15 6.00
C ARG A 102 -7.40 -0.88 7.49
N ASN A 103 -7.41 -1.92 8.32
CA ASN A 103 -7.56 -1.79 9.78
C ASN A 103 -6.36 -1.06 10.41
N ALA A 104 -5.14 -1.44 10.03
CA ALA A 104 -3.94 -0.76 10.52
C ALA A 104 -3.89 0.71 10.08
N MET A 105 -4.35 1.01 8.87
CA MET A 105 -4.44 2.38 8.35
C MET A 105 -5.48 3.19 9.13
N GLY A 106 -6.66 2.63 9.38
CA GLY A 106 -7.69 3.26 10.20
C GLY A 106 -7.17 3.62 11.59
N ALA A 107 -6.47 2.70 12.25
CA ALA A 107 -5.86 2.94 13.55
C ALA A 107 -4.77 4.04 13.51
N ALA A 108 -3.93 4.06 12.47
CA ALA A 108 -2.92 5.12 12.30
C ALA A 108 -3.54 6.50 12.06
N ARG A 109 -4.60 6.59 11.24
CA ARG A 109 -5.33 7.84 11.03
C ARG A 109 -6.01 8.32 12.30
N ALA A 110 -6.66 7.42 13.03
CA ALA A 110 -7.30 7.76 14.30
C ALA A 110 -6.28 8.32 15.30
N ALA A 111 -5.10 7.71 15.41
CA ALA A 111 -4.04 8.22 16.29
C ALA A 111 -3.47 9.58 15.85
N LEU A 112 -3.31 9.81 14.54
CA LEU A 112 -2.92 11.15 14.02
C LEU A 112 -4.00 12.20 14.26
N PHE A 113 -5.28 11.82 14.15
CA PHE A 113 -6.40 12.69 14.48
C PHE A 113 -6.41 13.04 15.97
N MET A 114 -6.24 12.05 16.86
CA MET A 114 -6.13 12.30 18.30
C MET A 114 -4.96 13.23 18.63
N LEU A 115 -3.78 12.99 18.03
CA LEU A 115 -2.65 13.90 18.18
C LEU A 115 -2.99 15.33 17.76
N LYS A 116 -3.68 15.50 16.63
CA LYS A 116 -4.15 16.82 16.17
C LYS A 116 -5.06 17.48 17.20
N VAL A 117 -6.00 16.72 17.76
CA VAL A 117 -6.94 17.21 18.78
C VAL A 117 -6.20 17.63 20.04
N THR A 118 -5.30 16.79 20.56
CA THR A 118 -4.51 17.09 21.77
C THR A 118 -3.65 18.35 21.60
N ILE A 119 -3.00 18.55 20.45
CA ILE A 119 -2.21 19.76 20.20
C ILE A 119 -3.11 21.02 20.14
N ALA A 120 -4.38 20.85 19.75
CA ALA A 120 -5.33 21.95 19.61
C ALA A 120 -6.07 22.28 20.93
N GLU A 121 -5.89 21.50 21.99
CA GLU A 121 -6.46 21.79 23.30
C GLU A 121 -5.86 23.07 23.89
N PRO A 122 -6.62 23.82 24.71
CA PRO A 122 -6.06 24.95 25.44
C PRO A 122 -5.14 24.42 26.54
N ASP A 123 -3.85 24.78 26.45
CA ASP A 123 -2.77 24.40 27.38
C ASP A 123 -2.59 22.88 27.58
N PRO A 124 -2.25 22.10 26.53
CA PRO A 124 -2.01 20.67 26.66
C PRO A 124 -0.78 20.42 27.54
N THR A 125 -0.85 19.43 28.43
CA THR A 125 0.30 19.09 29.26
C THR A 125 1.35 18.32 28.44
N ASP A 126 2.61 18.36 28.89
CA ASP A 126 3.68 17.58 28.26
C ASP A 126 3.38 16.07 28.28
N ASP A 127 2.68 15.59 29.30
CA ASP A 127 2.27 14.18 29.41
C ASP A 127 1.20 13.83 28.36
N ASP A 128 0.21 14.70 28.13
CA ASP A 128 -0.82 14.52 27.08
C ASP A 128 -0.16 14.46 25.69
N LEU A 129 0.75 15.39 25.42
CA LEU A 129 1.50 15.43 24.18
C LEU A 129 2.39 14.20 24.02
N LEU A 130 3.04 13.74 25.09
CA LEU A 130 3.86 12.54 25.08
C LEU A 130 3.03 11.30 24.76
N GLU A 131 1.87 11.12 25.40
CA GLU A 131 0.97 10.01 25.17
C GLU A 131 0.45 10.02 23.73
N ALA A 132 -0.08 11.15 23.26
CA ALA A 132 -0.65 11.26 21.93
C ALA A 132 0.41 11.05 20.82
N THR A 133 1.60 11.63 21.00
CA THR A 133 2.73 11.50 20.06
C THR A 133 3.27 10.06 20.05
N SER A 134 3.36 9.42 21.22
CA SER A 134 3.77 8.02 21.37
C SER A 134 2.77 7.06 20.71
N ASN A 135 1.46 7.26 20.94
CA ASN A 135 0.41 6.46 20.31
C ASN A 135 0.45 6.61 18.77
N ALA A 136 0.55 7.83 18.25
CA ALA A 136 0.70 8.07 16.81
C ALA A 136 1.94 7.37 16.24
N SER A 137 3.09 7.48 16.93
CA SER A 137 4.33 6.79 16.56
C SER A 137 4.14 5.27 16.49
N SER A 138 3.55 4.68 17.53
CA SER A 138 3.29 3.25 17.63
C SER A 138 2.37 2.75 16.51
N ARG A 139 1.26 3.45 16.23
CA ARG A 139 0.32 3.06 15.16
C ARG A 139 0.93 3.20 13.77
N LEU A 140 1.72 4.24 13.51
CA LEU A 140 2.46 4.38 12.25
C LEU A 140 3.51 3.28 12.07
N HIS A 141 4.17 2.88 13.15
CA HIS A 141 5.10 1.75 13.13
C HIS A 141 4.37 0.43 12.83
N ALA A 142 3.26 0.16 13.52
CA ALA A 142 2.44 -1.03 13.31
C ALA A 142 1.91 -1.14 11.86
N LEU A 143 1.45 -0.03 11.30
CA LEU A 143 1.06 0.05 9.88
C LEU A 143 2.22 -0.31 8.96
N THR A 144 3.40 0.28 9.19
CA THR A 144 4.59 0.01 8.36
C THR A 144 4.97 -1.46 8.41
N THR A 145 4.95 -2.08 9.59
CA THR A 145 5.21 -3.51 9.77
C THR A 145 4.16 -4.38 9.08
N THR A 146 2.88 -4.00 9.16
CA THR A 146 1.79 -4.70 8.46
C THR A 146 1.99 -4.66 6.96
N ILE A 147 2.27 -3.48 6.39
CA ILE A 147 2.51 -3.33 4.95
C ILE A 147 3.73 -4.16 4.51
N ARG A 148 4.83 -4.14 5.27
CA ARG A 148 6.02 -4.95 4.97
C ARG A 148 5.72 -6.44 4.97
N SER A 149 4.94 -6.92 5.94
CA SER A 149 4.54 -8.32 6.02
C SER A 149 3.66 -8.73 4.83
N GLU A 150 2.78 -7.84 4.38
CA GLU A 150 1.92 -8.08 3.23
C GLU A 150 2.72 -8.04 1.92
N LEU A 151 3.65 -7.09 1.78
CA LEU A 151 4.58 -7.01 0.64
C LEU A 151 5.46 -8.27 0.53
N ALA A 152 5.92 -8.82 1.66
CA ALA A 152 6.74 -10.03 1.69
C ALA A 152 6.03 -11.27 1.13
N LYS A 153 4.69 -11.30 1.14
CA LYS A 153 3.91 -12.37 0.47
C LYS A 153 4.09 -12.34 -1.05
N TYR A 154 4.45 -11.18 -1.60
CA TYR A 154 4.52 -10.95 -3.03
C TYR A 154 5.94 -11.01 -3.60
N THR A 155 6.97 -10.88 -2.76
CA THR A 155 8.38 -10.91 -3.17
C THR A 155 8.88 -12.30 -3.60
N ARG A 156 8.08 -13.37 -3.44
CA ARG A 156 8.40 -14.73 -3.90
C ARG A 156 8.32 -14.92 -5.42
N LYS A 157 7.86 -13.92 -6.18
CA LYS A 157 7.81 -13.94 -7.65
C LYS A 157 8.97 -13.11 -8.25
N PRO A 158 9.83 -13.68 -9.13
CA PRO A 158 11.07 -13.04 -9.58
C PRO A 158 10.92 -11.65 -10.26
N PRO A 159 10.04 -11.43 -11.26
CA PRO A 159 9.91 -10.11 -11.91
C PRO A 159 9.37 -9.03 -10.96
N ILE A 160 8.73 -9.47 -9.87
CA ILE A 160 8.11 -8.61 -8.86
C ILE A 160 9.15 -8.17 -7.83
N ARG A 161 10.08 -9.07 -7.47
CA ARG A 161 11.19 -8.76 -6.57
C ARG A 161 12.06 -7.63 -7.15
N GLU A 162 12.38 -7.68 -8.44
CA GLU A 162 13.18 -6.65 -9.11
C GLU A 162 12.46 -5.29 -9.17
N ARG A 163 11.16 -5.29 -9.48
CA ARG A 163 10.34 -4.08 -9.46
C ARG A 163 10.22 -3.48 -8.05
N LEU A 164 9.94 -4.29 -7.04
CA LEU A 164 9.85 -3.85 -5.64
C LEU A 164 11.20 -3.32 -5.13
N GLN A 165 12.32 -3.93 -5.51
CA GLN A 165 13.66 -3.42 -5.20
C GLN A 165 13.90 -2.06 -5.89
N THR A 166 13.61 -1.95 -7.18
CA THR A 166 13.81 -0.71 -7.95
C THR A 166 12.94 0.43 -7.42
N LEU A 167 11.65 0.16 -7.16
CA LEU A 167 10.71 1.13 -6.60
C LEU A 167 11.07 1.49 -5.16
N GLY A 168 11.43 0.50 -4.33
CA GLY A 168 11.90 0.72 -2.97
C GLY A 168 13.12 1.64 -2.92
N TRP A 169 14.11 1.41 -3.80
CA TRP A 169 15.28 2.29 -3.92
C TRP A 169 14.92 3.72 -4.35
N ARG A 170 14.03 3.88 -5.34
CA ARG A 170 13.58 5.22 -5.79
C ARG A 170 12.85 5.96 -4.67
N LEU A 171 11.97 5.28 -3.95
CA LEU A 171 11.22 5.85 -2.83
C LEU A 171 12.12 6.21 -1.66
N HIS A 172 13.09 5.36 -1.34
CA HIS A 172 14.10 5.63 -0.32
C HIS A 172 14.93 6.88 -0.68
N ARG A 173 15.42 6.99 -1.92
CA ARG A 173 16.14 8.19 -2.39
C ARG A 173 15.27 9.45 -2.40
N ARG A 174 13.99 9.33 -2.76
CA ARG A 174 13.05 10.47 -2.75
C ARG A 174 12.77 10.93 -1.31
N TRP A 175 12.61 9.98 -0.39
CA TRP A 175 12.45 10.25 1.04
C TRP A 175 13.70 10.90 1.64
N LEU A 176 14.91 10.38 1.39
CA LEU A 176 16.16 10.99 1.86
C LEU A 176 16.30 12.44 1.39
N ARG A 177 16.00 12.72 0.11
CA ARG A 177 16.00 14.08 -0.43
C ARG A 177 15.00 14.99 0.29
N TRP A 178 13.79 14.51 0.55
CA TRP A 178 12.78 15.27 1.28
C TRP A 178 13.21 15.54 2.73
N ARG A 179 13.70 14.51 3.44
CA ARG A 179 14.17 14.62 4.83
C ARG A 179 15.32 15.62 4.94
N ASN A 180 16.30 15.55 4.03
CA ASN A 180 17.43 16.48 4.00
C ASN A 180 16.98 17.93 3.75
N ARG A 181 16.01 18.15 2.85
CA ARG A 181 15.43 19.49 2.63
C ARG A 181 14.71 20.01 3.87
N ARG A 182 13.94 19.17 4.57
CA ARG A 182 13.25 19.56 5.82
C ARG A 182 14.26 19.91 6.92
N ARG A 183 15.29 19.08 7.11
CA ARG A 183 16.39 19.36 8.05
C ARG A 183 17.10 20.66 7.73
N ALA A 184 17.41 20.90 6.45
CA ALA A 184 18.03 22.15 6.01
C ALA A 184 17.15 23.39 6.28
N ARG A 185 15.82 23.29 6.14
CA ARG A 185 14.90 24.38 6.51
C ARG A 185 14.89 24.66 8.01
N ARG A 186 14.86 23.60 8.84
CA ARG A 186 14.91 23.75 10.32
C ARG A 186 16.23 24.37 10.79
N LEU A 187 17.35 24.01 10.18
CA LEU A 187 18.68 24.54 10.53
C LEU A 187 18.92 25.98 10.06
N ARG A 188 18.19 26.47 9.05
CA ARG A 188 18.37 27.84 8.55
C ARG A 188 17.72 28.92 9.42
N GLY A 189 16.92 28.54 10.43
CA GLY A 189 16.17 29.49 11.26
C GLY A 189 15.19 30.35 10.46
N PRO A 190 14.29 31.10 11.12
CA PRO A 190 13.62 32.20 10.44
C PRO A 190 14.71 33.20 10.01
N SER A 191 14.88 33.38 8.70
CA SER A 191 15.68 34.48 8.19
C SER A 191 15.06 35.76 8.74
N ALA A 192 15.82 36.53 9.52
CA ALA A 192 15.36 37.78 10.09
C ALA A 192 14.73 38.64 8.96
N PRO A 193 13.53 39.20 9.16
CA PRO A 193 12.99 40.13 8.19
C PRO A 193 13.94 41.33 8.10
N ASN A 194 14.38 41.64 6.88
CA ASN A 194 15.07 42.90 6.56
C ASN A 194 14.13 44.09 6.74
#